data_AF-A0A971XUC5-F1
#
_entry.id   AF-A0A971XUC5-F1
#
_cell.length_a   1.000
_cell.length_b   1.000
_cell.length_c   1.000
_cell.angle_alpha   90.00
_cell.angle_beta   90.00
_cell.angle_gamma   90.00
#
_symmetry.space_group_name_H-M   'P 1'
#
loop_
_entity.id
_entity.type
_entity.pdbx_description
1 polymer ?
#
loop_
_entity_poly.entity_id
_entity_poly.type
_entity_poly.pdbx_seq_one_letter_code
_entity_poly.pdbx_strand_id
1 'polypeptide(L)'
;EVFGTEPEKMQGYPGHPEIELALVRLYHVTGEEKYLKLSKYFVEQRGQKPHWYDIEAERRGNVPRYYFADIGYNYSQAHLPVRQQVTAEGHSVRALYLFSGVADVAMETGDEELLEICRKLWDNVTQRRMYITGGVGSEHYGERFTFDYDLPNDRAYTETCASIALVF
;
A
#
# COMPACT_ATOMS: atom_id res chain seq x y z
N GLU A 1 -16.27 -9.52 -13.72
CA GLU A 1 -15.19 -9.05 -12.81
C GLU A 1 -15.27 -9.84 -11.52
N VAL A 2 -14.14 -10.20 -10.91
CA VAL A 2 -14.09 -11.05 -9.70
C VAL A 2 -14.12 -10.23 -8.40
N PHE A 3 -13.57 -9.01 -8.43
CA PHE A 3 -13.48 -8.09 -7.30
C PHE A 3 -14.43 -6.92 -7.48
N GLY A 4 -14.96 -6.40 -6.37
CA GLY A 4 -15.86 -5.26 -6.34
C GLY A 4 -16.67 -5.19 -5.04
N THR A 5 -17.60 -4.26 -4.96
CA THR A 5 -18.46 -4.06 -3.78
C THR A 5 -19.74 -4.88 -3.82
N GLU A 6 -20.08 -5.46 -4.97
CA GLU A 6 -21.29 -6.26 -5.14
C GLU A 6 -21.24 -7.55 -4.32
N PRO A 7 -22.39 -8.04 -3.78
CA PRO A 7 -22.42 -9.15 -2.83
C PRO A 7 -21.81 -10.47 -3.35
N GLU A 8 -21.88 -10.71 -4.65
CA GLU A 8 -21.35 -11.90 -5.32
C GLU A 8 -19.84 -11.83 -5.61
N LYS A 9 -19.24 -10.63 -5.50
CA LYS A 9 -17.82 -10.42 -5.78
C LYS A 9 -16.97 -10.56 -4.52
N MET A 10 -15.68 -10.80 -4.74
CA MET A 10 -14.71 -10.81 -3.64
C MET A 10 -14.43 -9.38 -3.19
N GLN A 11 -14.75 -9.08 -1.94
CA GLN A 11 -14.52 -7.78 -1.30
C GLN A 11 -13.07 -7.65 -0.78
N GLY A 12 -12.11 -7.96 -1.64
CA GLY A 12 -10.71 -8.16 -1.28
C GLY A 12 -9.71 -7.36 -2.10
N TYR A 13 -8.44 -7.52 -1.74
CA TYR A 13 -7.31 -6.83 -2.35
C TYR A 13 -6.03 -7.67 -2.16
N PRO A 14 -5.02 -7.52 -3.02
CA PRO A 14 -3.79 -8.30 -2.91
C PRO A 14 -2.96 -7.90 -1.67
N GLY A 15 -2.19 -8.88 -1.16
CA GLY A 15 -1.22 -8.70 -0.07
C GLY A 15 -0.04 -7.78 -0.41
N HIS A 16 0.26 -7.61 -1.69
CA HIS A 16 1.27 -6.71 -2.21
C HIS A 16 0.58 -5.69 -3.14
N PRO A 17 0.53 -4.40 -2.77
CA PRO A 17 0.11 -3.32 -3.68
C PRO A 17 1.00 -3.28 -4.93
N GLU A 18 0.38 -3.05 -6.08
CA GLU A 18 1.00 -2.95 -7.42
C GLU A 18 -0.13 -2.78 -8.45
N ILE A 19 -1.23 -3.52 -8.25
CA ILE A 19 -2.33 -3.55 -9.21
C ILE A 19 -3.01 -2.18 -9.33
N GLU A 20 -3.00 -1.38 -8.26
CA GLU A 20 -3.58 -0.05 -8.19
C GLU A 20 -2.94 0.89 -9.23
N LEU A 21 -1.62 1.05 -9.21
CA LEU A 21 -0.89 1.90 -10.17
C LEU A 21 -0.91 1.30 -11.60
N ALA A 22 -0.83 -0.02 -11.74
CA ALA A 22 -0.88 -0.69 -13.03
C ALA A 22 -2.22 -0.48 -13.74
N LEU A 23 -3.33 -0.51 -13.00
CA LEU A 23 -4.67 -0.26 -13.55
C LEU A 23 -4.87 1.19 -13.99
N VAL A 24 -4.29 2.17 -13.29
CA VAL A 24 -4.36 3.57 -13.76
C VAL A 24 -3.56 3.76 -15.04
N ARG A 25 -2.35 3.18 -15.14
CA ARG A 25 -1.59 3.18 -16.40
C ARG A 25 -2.34 2.49 -17.54
N LEU A 26 -3.04 1.39 -17.25
CA LEU A 26 -3.89 0.73 -18.24
C LEU A 26 -5.07 1.61 -18.66
N TYR A 27 -5.69 2.33 -17.71
CA TYR A 27 -6.71 3.34 -18.01
C TYR A 27 -6.17 4.42 -18.95
N HIS A 28 -4.98 4.98 -18.70
CA HIS A 28 -4.39 6.02 -19.55
C HIS A 28 -4.22 5.58 -21.00
N VAL A 29 -3.80 4.33 -21.24
CA VAL A 29 -3.53 3.84 -22.60
C VAL A 29 -4.81 3.40 -23.32
N THR A 30 -5.84 2.99 -22.57
CA THR A 30 -7.08 2.42 -23.15
C THR A 30 -8.28 3.36 -23.15
N GLY A 31 -8.32 4.35 -22.26
CA GLY A 31 -9.48 5.19 -21.98
C GLY A 31 -10.64 4.47 -21.27
N GLU A 32 -10.48 3.20 -20.91
CA GLU A 32 -11.55 2.36 -20.36
C GLU A 32 -11.73 2.61 -18.86
N GLU A 33 -12.76 3.41 -18.48
CA GLU A 33 -13.01 3.82 -17.09
C GLU A 33 -13.11 2.69 -16.07
N LYS A 34 -13.46 1.47 -16.49
CA LYS A 34 -13.54 0.30 -15.60
C LYS A 34 -12.21 0.02 -14.89
N TYR A 35 -11.08 0.32 -15.52
CA TYR A 35 -9.76 0.10 -14.91
C TYR A 35 -9.49 1.13 -13.81
N LEU A 36 -9.82 2.42 -14.04
CA LEU A 36 -9.72 3.45 -13.01
C LEU A 36 -10.67 3.16 -11.83
N LYS A 37 -11.92 2.75 -12.13
CA LYS A 37 -12.90 2.36 -11.10
C LYS A 37 -12.42 1.18 -10.26
N LEU A 38 -11.82 0.18 -10.90
CA LEU A 38 -11.27 -0.98 -10.19
C LEU A 38 -10.02 -0.62 -9.37
N SER A 39 -9.15 0.28 -9.86
CA SER A 39 -8.03 0.79 -9.08
C SER A 39 -8.50 1.52 -7.83
N LYS A 40 -9.46 2.46 -7.99
CA LYS A 40 -10.09 3.17 -6.87
C LYS A 40 -10.71 2.20 -5.87
N TYR A 41 -11.39 1.16 -6.35
CA TYR A 41 -11.94 0.12 -5.47
C TYR A 41 -10.86 -0.53 -4.59
N PHE A 42 -9.72 -0.94 -5.15
CA PHE A 42 -8.65 -1.58 -4.36
C PHE A 42 -8.06 -0.63 -3.32
N VAL A 43 -7.89 0.66 -3.66
CA VAL A 43 -7.45 1.69 -2.72
C VAL A 43 -8.42 1.84 -1.55
N GLU A 44 -9.72 1.98 -1.82
CA GLU A 44 -10.73 2.21 -0.77
C GLU A 44 -11.03 0.98 0.08
N GLN A 45 -10.93 -0.21 -0.53
CA GLN A 45 -11.23 -1.48 0.15
C GLN A 45 -10.11 -1.87 1.12
N ARG A 46 -8.87 -1.44 0.87
CA ARG A 46 -7.71 -1.80 1.69
C ARG A 46 -7.85 -1.29 3.13
N GLY A 47 -7.75 -2.21 4.09
CA GLY A 47 -7.87 -1.94 5.52
C GLY A 47 -9.29 -1.75 6.07
N GLN A 48 -10.32 -1.97 5.25
CA GLN A 48 -11.70 -2.01 5.73
C GLN A 48 -11.97 -3.22 6.63
N LYS A 49 -12.99 -3.09 7.49
CA LYS A 49 -13.46 -4.13 8.40
C LYS A 49 -14.83 -4.67 7.97
N PRO A 50 -15.14 -5.98 8.15
CA PRO A 50 -14.24 -7.04 8.60
C PRO A 50 -13.05 -7.27 7.66
N HIS A 51 -11.90 -7.66 8.20
CA HIS A 51 -10.65 -7.63 7.47
C HIS A 51 -10.57 -8.75 6.43
N TRP A 52 -10.28 -8.40 5.17
CA TRP A 52 -10.29 -9.35 4.06
C TRP A 52 -9.39 -10.57 4.27
N TYR A 53 -8.18 -10.38 4.80
CA TYR A 53 -7.26 -11.51 5.02
C TYR A 53 -7.77 -12.52 6.05
N ASP A 54 -8.58 -12.09 7.03
CA ASP A 54 -9.23 -13.00 7.98
C ASP A 54 -10.33 -13.81 7.30
N ILE A 55 -11.19 -13.13 6.55
CA ILE A 55 -12.27 -13.76 5.78
C ILE A 55 -11.71 -14.77 4.78
N GLU A 56 -10.65 -14.40 4.06
CA GLU A 56 -9.97 -15.27 3.10
C GLU A 56 -9.28 -16.47 3.78
N ALA A 57 -8.67 -16.25 4.95
CA ALA A 57 -8.05 -17.31 5.75
C ALA A 57 -9.08 -18.35 6.22
N GLU A 58 -10.19 -17.88 6.82
CA GLU A 58 -11.29 -18.74 7.25
C GLU A 58 -11.86 -19.57 6.09
N ARG A 59 -12.11 -18.95 4.93
CA ARG A 59 -12.62 -19.64 3.73
C ARG A 59 -11.68 -20.74 3.21
N ARG A 60 -10.37 -20.57 3.40
CA ARG A 60 -9.37 -21.58 3.00
C ARG A 60 -9.19 -22.71 4.00
N GLY A 61 -9.90 -22.68 5.13
CA GLY A 61 -9.68 -23.62 6.24
C GLY A 61 -8.30 -23.49 6.88
N ASN A 62 -7.58 -22.39 6.61
CA ASN A 62 -6.28 -22.09 7.18
C ASN A 62 -6.46 -20.95 8.18
N VAL A 63 -6.51 -21.28 9.47
CA VAL A 63 -6.33 -20.32 10.58
C VAL A 63 -5.05 -19.52 10.31
N PRO A 64 -5.00 -18.21 10.62
CA PRO A 64 -4.33 -17.21 9.80
C PRO A 64 -2.87 -17.57 9.53
N ARG A 65 -2.48 -17.42 8.25
CA ARG A 65 -1.11 -17.61 7.78
C ARG A 65 -0.18 -16.93 8.78
N TYR A 66 0.66 -17.72 9.46
CA TYR A 66 1.63 -17.29 10.49
C TYR A 66 2.30 -15.94 10.19
N TYR A 67 2.49 -15.66 8.89
CA TYR A 67 3.02 -14.42 8.36
C TYR A 67 2.35 -13.15 8.92
N PHE A 68 1.02 -12.98 8.85
CA PHE A 68 0.36 -11.76 9.36
C PHE A 68 0.15 -11.76 10.87
N ALA A 69 0.08 -12.94 11.50
CA ALA A 69 -0.01 -13.06 12.95
C ALA A 69 1.26 -12.55 13.64
N ASP A 70 2.43 -12.73 13.02
CA ASP A 70 3.72 -12.29 13.54
C ASP A 70 4.05 -10.84 13.08
N ILE A 71 3.90 -10.53 11.79
CA ILE A 71 4.36 -9.25 11.24
C ILE A 71 3.31 -8.12 11.24
N GLY A 72 2.04 -8.46 11.43
CA GLY A 72 0.91 -7.52 11.45
C GLY A 72 0.39 -7.08 10.07
N TYR A 73 -0.84 -6.55 10.02
CA TYR A 73 -1.46 -6.03 8.78
C TYR A 73 -0.82 -4.75 8.25
N ASN A 74 -0.05 -4.04 9.06
CA ASN A 74 0.72 -2.89 8.62
C ASN A 74 1.78 -3.26 7.59
N TYR A 75 2.29 -4.50 7.61
CA TYR A 75 3.19 -5.02 6.58
C TYR A 75 2.66 -4.87 5.14
N SER A 76 1.34 -5.00 4.96
CA SER A 76 0.63 -4.83 3.68
C SER A 76 -0.22 -3.55 3.64
N GLN A 77 0.06 -2.58 4.52
CA GLN A 77 -0.65 -1.31 4.61
C GLN A 77 -2.18 -1.51 4.73
N ALA A 78 -2.60 -2.57 5.43
CA ALA A 78 -4.00 -2.97 5.59
C ALA A 78 -4.48 -2.88 7.05
N HIS A 79 -3.65 -2.34 7.95
CA HIS A 79 -4.02 -2.12 9.35
C HIS A 79 -5.11 -1.05 9.54
N LEU A 80 -5.24 -0.13 8.59
CA LEU A 80 -6.22 0.96 8.57
C LEU A 80 -6.67 1.23 7.13
N PRO A 81 -7.86 1.79 6.90
CA PRO A 81 -8.23 2.39 5.63
C PRO A 81 -7.15 3.37 5.15
N VAL A 82 -6.86 3.39 3.84
CA VAL A 82 -5.79 4.25 3.27
C VAL A 82 -5.94 5.71 3.71
N ARG A 83 -7.18 6.24 3.73
CA ARG A 83 -7.51 7.61 4.16
C ARG A 83 -7.15 7.93 5.62
N GLN A 84 -6.83 6.92 6.43
CA GLN A 84 -6.48 7.07 7.84
C GLN A 84 -4.99 6.82 8.11
N GLN A 85 -4.21 6.45 7.08
CA GLN A 85 -2.77 6.22 7.21
C GLN A 85 -2.01 7.53 7.01
N VAL A 86 -1.31 7.99 8.04
CA VAL A 86 -0.54 9.26 8.02
C VAL A 86 0.96 9.06 8.25
N THR A 87 1.40 7.81 8.43
CA THR A 87 2.79 7.41 8.50
C THR A 87 3.03 6.20 7.60
N ALA A 88 4.24 6.09 7.03
CA ALA A 88 4.62 4.98 6.19
C ALA A 88 5.03 3.78 7.05
N GLU A 89 4.21 2.74 7.05
CA GLU A 89 4.37 1.55 7.90
C GLU A 89 4.59 0.29 7.06
N GLY A 90 5.23 -0.71 7.67
CA GLY A 90 5.38 -2.03 7.05
C GLY A 90 6.34 -2.04 5.87
N HIS A 91 6.18 -3.02 4.99
CA HIS A 91 7.15 -3.28 3.92
C HIS A 91 7.30 -2.10 2.97
N SER A 92 8.55 -1.72 2.70
CA SER A 92 8.87 -0.44 2.06
C SER A 92 8.39 -0.38 0.61
N VAL A 93 8.63 -1.43 -0.20
CA VAL A 93 8.14 -1.48 -1.60
C VAL A 93 6.62 -1.49 -1.67
N ARG A 94 5.95 -2.32 -0.86
CA ARG A 94 4.48 -2.41 -0.80
C ARG A 94 3.86 -1.04 -0.50
N ALA A 95 4.39 -0.35 0.51
CA ALA A 95 3.93 0.99 0.86
C ALA A 95 4.10 1.97 -0.30
N LEU A 96 5.29 2.02 -0.91
CA LEU A 96 5.55 2.98 -1.98
C LEU A 96 4.74 2.70 -3.25
N TYR A 97 4.59 1.44 -3.66
CA TYR A 97 3.69 1.09 -4.78
C TYR A 97 2.23 1.44 -4.49
N LEU A 98 1.76 1.23 -3.25
CA LEU A 98 0.44 1.71 -2.85
C LEU A 98 0.34 3.22 -2.98
N PHE A 99 1.32 3.96 -2.47
CA PHE A 99 1.28 5.43 -2.47
C PHE A 99 1.30 6.00 -3.88
N SER A 100 2.09 5.43 -4.80
CA SER A 100 2.06 5.82 -6.22
C SER A 100 0.66 5.56 -6.81
N GLY A 101 0.06 4.38 -6.55
CA GLY A 101 -1.30 4.07 -7.01
C GLY A 101 -2.39 4.96 -6.41
N VAL A 102 -2.27 5.36 -5.14
CA VAL A 102 -3.20 6.29 -4.48
C VAL A 102 -3.07 7.69 -5.06
N ALA A 103 -1.84 8.14 -5.33
CA ALA A 103 -1.59 9.43 -5.96
C ALA A 103 -2.17 9.48 -7.37
N ASP A 104 -1.97 8.42 -8.16
CA ASP A 104 -2.57 8.24 -9.48
C ASP A 104 -4.10 8.32 -9.43
N VAL A 105 -4.74 7.58 -8.52
CA VAL A 105 -6.21 7.63 -8.34
C VAL A 105 -6.68 9.02 -7.89
N ALA A 106 -5.97 9.68 -6.97
CA ALA A 106 -6.34 11.00 -6.49
C ALA A 106 -6.33 12.02 -7.63
N MET A 107 -5.28 12.00 -8.46
CA MET A 107 -5.14 12.87 -9.62
C MET A 107 -6.23 12.64 -10.67
N GLU A 108 -6.47 11.38 -11.06
CA GLU A 108 -7.46 11.05 -12.10
C GLU A 108 -8.90 11.30 -11.66
N THR A 109 -9.18 11.25 -10.36
CA THR A 109 -10.55 11.43 -9.84
C THR A 109 -10.80 12.80 -9.22
N GLY A 110 -9.78 13.65 -9.10
CA GLY A 110 -9.86 14.94 -8.41
C GLY A 110 -10.15 14.80 -6.90
N ASP A 111 -9.72 13.70 -6.29
CA ASP A 111 -9.99 13.39 -4.88
C ASP A 111 -8.98 14.09 -3.97
N GLU A 112 -9.31 15.31 -3.57
CA GLU A 112 -8.43 16.18 -2.75
C GLU A 112 -8.07 15.56 -1.38
N GLU A 113 -8.94 14.74 -0.81
CA GLU A 113 -8.64 14.07 0.47
C GLU A 113 -7.56 13.00 0.27
N LEU A 114 -7.66 12.16 -0.77
CA LEU A 114 -6.58 11.20 -1.07
C LEU A 114 -5.27 11.91 -1.40
N LEU A 115 -5.33 13.02 -2.14
CA LEU A 115 -4.14 13.81 -2.46
C LEU A 115 -3.46 14.35 -1.19
N GLU A 116 -4.25 14.83 -0.23
CA GLU A 116 -3.74 15.29 1.06
C GLU A 116 -3.11 14.14 1.88
N ILE A 117 -3.69 12.94 1.81
CA ILE A 117 -3.09 11.75 2.43
C ILE A 117 -1.75 11.39 1.79
N CYS A 118 -1.64 11.43 0.46
CA CYS A 118 -0.38 11.25 -0.24
C CYS A 118 0.68 12.26 0.21
N ARG A 119 0.33 13.55 0.37
CA ARG A 119 1.26 14.58 0.87
C ARG A 119 1.77 14.26 2.27
N LYS A 120 0.89 13.86 3.19
CA LYS A 120 1.29 13.48 4.56
C LYS A 120 2.23 12.28 4.58
N LEU A 121 1.92 11.26 3.78
CA LEU A 121 2.75 10.06 3.66
C LEU A 121 4.10 10.38 3.01
N TRP A 122 4.11 11.21 1.96
CA TRP A 122 5.32 11.71 1.33
C TRP A 122 6.21 12.47 2.31
N ASP A 123 5.64 13.39 3.09
CA ASP A 123 6.38 14.14 4.10
C ASP A 123 6.92 13.21 5.20
N ASN A 124 6.15 12.21 5.63
CA ASN A 124 6.62 11.22 6.60
C ASN A 124 7.81 10.41 6.07
N VAL A 125 7.72 9.90 4.84
CA VAL A 125 8.82 9.16 4.20
C VAL A 125 10.04 10.06 4.06
N THR A 126 9.91 11.18 3.33
CA THR A 126 11.06 11.96 2.87
C THR A 126 11.71 12.82 3.95
N GLN A 127 10.95 13.25 4.97
CA GLN A 127 11.49 14.12 6.02
C GLN A 127 11.91 13.35 7.29
N ARG A 128 11.43 12.12 7.47
CA ARG A 128 11.63 11.39 8.74
C ARG A 128 12.13 9.95 8.59
N ARG A 129 11.87 9.29 7.45
CA ARG A 129 12.13 7.84 7.28
C ARG A 129 12.89 7.49 5.99
N MET A 130 13.64 8.45 5.45
CA MET A 130 14.47 8.29 4.26
C MET A 130 15.93 8.59 4.60
N TYR A 131 16.83 7.71 4.15
CA TYR A 131 18.27 7.89 4.28
C TYR A 131 18.76 9.00 3.33
N ILE A 132 19.94 9.56 3.61
CA ILE A 132 20.55 10.61 2.77
C ILE A 132 20.77 10.18 1.31
N THR A 133 20.86 8.87 1.07
CA THR A 133 21.00 8.26 -0.26
C THR A 133 19.69 8.15 -1.04
N GLY A 134 18.55 8.50 -0.44
CA GLY A 134 17.22 8.21 -0.97
C GLY A 134 16.72 6.79 -0.65
N GLY A 135 17.54 5.96 -0.01
CA GLY A 135 17.12 4.63 0.44
C GLY A 135 16.03 4.72 1.51
N VAL A 136 15.13 3.73 1.53
CA VAL A 136 14.08 3.58 2.55
C VAL A 136 13.99 2.14 3.04
N GLY A 137 13.47 1.96 4.25
CA GLY A 137 13.45 0.65 4.92
C GLY A 137 14.66 0.49 5.85
N SER A 138 14.41 0.65 7.14
CA SER A 138 15.42 0.68 8.20
C SER A 138 15.62 -0.66 8.90
N GLU A 139 14.82 -1.68 8.56
CA GLU A 139 14.86 -2.99 9.21
C GLU A 139 14.76 -4.13 8.18
N HIS A 140 15.66 -5.11 8.29
CA HIS A 140 15.68 -6.29 7.44
C HIS A 140 14.49 -7.21 7.73
N TYR A 141 14.08 -7.32 9.00
CA TYR A 141 12.90 -8.09 9.36
C TYR A 141 11.65 -7.41 8.81
N GLY A 142 11.11 -7.99 7.74
CA GLY A 142 9.96 -7.44 7.03
C GLY A 142 10.29 -6.37 6.00
N GLU A 143 11.57 -6.06 5.77
CA GLU A 143 12.02 -5.15 4.70
C GLU A 143 11.29 -3.79 4.78
N ARG A 144 11.18 -3.26 6.01
CA ARG A 144 10.12 -2.34 6.40
C ARG A 144 10.60 -0.99 6.89
N PHE A 145 9.68 -0.02 6.85
CA PHE A 145 9.74 1.15 7.71
C PHE A 145 9.61 0.74 9.19
N THR A 146 10.32 1.46 10.06
CA THR A 146 10.18 1.35 11.52
C THR A 146 9.41 2.55 12.07
N PHE A 147 10.10 3.57 12.58
CA PHE A 147 9.50 4.77 13.14
C PHE A 147 10.31 6.01 12.77
N ASP A 148 9.74 7.19 13.05
CA ASP A 148 10.34 8.47 12.66
C ASP A 148 11.77 8.61 13.23
N TYR A 149 12.71 8.96 12.35
CA TYR A 149 14.13 9.18 12.62
C TYR A 149 14.94 7.94 13.02
N ASP A 150 14.39 6.72 12.93
CA ASP A 150 15.16 5.48 13.08
C ASP A 150 15.87 5.13 11.77
N LEU A 151 17.04 5.74 11.55
CA LEU A 151 17.85 5.60 10.33
C LEU A 151 19.28 5.09 10.65
N PRO A 152 19.42 3.87 11.19
CA PRO A 152 20.71 3.27 11.52
C PRO A 152 21.46 2.83 10.26
N ASN A 153 22.69 3.31 10.06
CA ASN A 153 23.43 3.04 8.81
C ASN A 153 23.90 1.58 8.67
N ASP A 154 24.18 0.88 9.78
CA ASP A 154 24.78 -0.46 9.81
C ASP A 154 23.76 -1.59 9.66
N ARG A 155 22.51 -1.37 10.07
CA ARG A 155 21.38 -2.31 9.91
C ARG A 155 20.34 -1.87 8.87
N ALA A 156 20.63 -0.80 8.13
CA ALA A 156 19.78 -0.32 7.05
C ALA A 156 19.50 -1.44 6.04
N TYR A 157 18.23 -1.63 5.68
CA TYR A 157 17.88 -2.57 4.61
C TYR A 157 18.01 -1.88 3.25
N THR A 158 17.37 -0.71 3.09
CA THR A 158 17.51 0.17 1.92
C THR A 158 17.43 -0.58 0.59
N GLU A 159 16.36 -1.35 0.43
CA GLU A 159 16.19 -2.24 -0.72
C GLU A 159 16.28 -1.45 -2.04
N THR A 160 16.89 -2.04 -3.06
CA THR A 160 16.97 -1.44 -4.41
C THR A 160 15.57 -1.19 -4.98
N CYS A 161 14.64 -2.15 -4.84
CA CYS A 161 13.27 -1.98 -5.32
C CYS A 161 12.54 -0.85 -4.61
N ALA A 162 12.80 -0.63 -3.32
CA ALA A 162 12.16 0.44 -2.58
C ALA A 162 12.65 1.82 -3.05
N SER A 163 13.94 1.91 -3.40
CA SER A 163 14.49 3.12 -4.04
C SER A 163 13.90 3.36 -5.43
N ILE A 164 13.64 2.30 -6.21
CA ILE A 164 12.94 2.40 -7.50
C ILE A 164 11.48 2.81 -7.31
N ALA A 165 10.79 2.21 -6.34
CA ALA A 165 9.40 2.54 -6.01
C ALA A 165 9.24 4.00 -5.60
N LEU A 166 10.24 4.60 -4.96
CA LEU A 166 10.25 6.01 -4.59
C LEU A 166 10.37 6.94 -5.81
N VAL A 167 10.90 6.45 -6.94
CA VAL A 167 10.99 7.22 -8.19
C VAL A 167 9.65 7.25 -8.93
N PHE A 168 8.78 6.25 -8.73
CA PHE A 168 7.48 6.14 -9.39
C PHE A 168 6.44 7.09 -8.78
#